data_AF-A0A834G616-F1
#
_entry.id   AF-A0A834G616-F1
#
_cell.length_a   1.000
_cell.length_b   1.000
_cell.length_c   1.000
_cell.angle_alpha   90.00
_cell.angle_beta   90.00
_cell.angle_gamma   90.00
#
_symmetry.space_group_name_H-M   'P 1'
#
loop_
_entity.id
_entity.type
_entity.pdbx_description
1 polymer ?
#
loop_
_entity_poly.entity_id
_entity_poly.type
_entity_poly.pdbx_seq_one_letter_code
_entity_poly.pdbx_strand_id
1 'polypeptide(L)'
;MRLLSKLGKEYEMRIEHCLMEIFPQVVAVEPKTGEETGLELSEENIEKVLQEIPAYKVGEPSESLELVAIEEPIGRIQFTGPATAVTTTGVSVTWELREKIPSIAAVHIL
;
A
#
# COMPACT_ATOMS: atom_id res chain seq x y z
N MET A 1 -17.15 -13.21 -16.27
CA MET A 1 -17.04 -12.77 -14.86
C MET A 1 -17.22 -13.87 -13.79
N ARG A 2 -17.71 -15.09 -14.09
CA ARG A 2 -17.89 -16.18 -13.08
C ARG A 2 -16.66 -17.05 -12.79
N LEU A 3 -15.63 -16.99 -13.63
CA LEU A 3 -14.44 -17.85 -13.52
C LEU A 3 -13.36 -17.24 -12.61
N LEU A 4 -13.19 -15.90 -12.67
CA LEU A 4 -12.20 -15.20 -11.83
C LEU A 4 -12.55 -15.27 -10.33
N SER A 5 -13.84 -15.23 -9.97
CA SER A 5 -14.28 -15.38 -8.58
C SER A 5 -14.14 -16.80 -8.03
N LYS A 6 -14.11 -17.83 -8.90
CA LYS A 6 -13.85 -19.21 -8.49
C LYS A 6 -12.36 -19.45 -8.22
N LEU A 7 -11.49 -18.91 -9.08
CA LEU A 7 -10.04 -19.05 -8.94
C LEU A 7 -9.51 -18.34 -7.68
N GLY A 8 -10.05 -17.15 -7.36
CA GLY A 8 -9.69 -16.41 -6.15
C GLY A 8 -10.01 -17.19 -4.86
N LYS A 9 -11.20 -17.79 -4.79
CA LYS A 9 -11.62 -18.61 -3.64
C LYS A 9 -10.79 -19.88 -3.46
N GLU A 10 -10.40 -20.53 -4.57
CA GLU A 10 -9.55 -21.72 -4.53
C GLU A 10 -8.13 -21.40 -4.04
N TYR A 11 -7.61 -20.22 -4.41
CA TYR A 11 -6.33 -19.72 -3.95
C TYR A 11 -6.34 -19.35 -2.45
N GLU A 12 -7.38 -18.67 -1.97
CA GLU A 12 -7.56 -18.32 -0.55
C GLU A 12 -7.58 -19.56 0.35
N MET A 13 -8.38 -20.58 0.00
CA MET A 13 -8.48 -21.83 0.77
C MET A 13 -7.15 -22.61 0.83
N ARG A 14 -6.36 -22.59 -0.24
CA ARG A 14 -5.05 -23.28 -0.28
C ARG A 14 -4.01 -22.59 0.62
N ILE A 15 -4.02 -21.26 0.66
CA ILE A 15 -3.10 -20.49 1.52
C ILE A 15 -3.47 -20.68 2.99
N GLU A 16 -4.76 -20.62 3.30
CA GLU A 16 -5.27 -20.86 4.65
C GLU A 16 -4.83 -22.25 5.15
N HIS A 17 -5.02 -23.30 4.35
CA HIS A 17 -4.60 -24.65 4.69
C HIS A 17 -3.08 -24.78 4.88
N CYS A 18 -2.27 -24.22 3.96
CA CYS A 18 -0.81 -24.24 4.10
C CYS A 18 -0.33 -23.51 5.36
N LEU A 19 -0.96 -22.38 5.72
CA LEU A 19 -0.59 -21.60 6.90
C LEU A 19 -0.99 -22.32 8.19
N MET A 20 -2.16 -22.96 8.24
CA MET A 20 -2.59 -23.76 9.39
C MET A 20 -1.69 -24.99 9.61
N GLU A 21 -1.18 -25.62 8.54
CA GLU A 21 -0.25 -26.75 8.65
C GLU A 21 1.14 -26.35 9.15
N ILE A 22 1.66 -25.20 8.71
CA ILE A 22 3.00 -24.72 9.07
C ILE A 22 3.00 -24.00 10.44
N PHE A 23 1.91 -23.29 10.76
CA PHE A 23 1.76 -22.49 11.97
C PHE A 23 0.50 -22.93 12.76
N PRO A 24 0.61 -23.92 13.66
CA PRO A 24 -0.55 -24.53 14.33
C PRO A 24 -1.32 -23.59 15.27
N GLN A 25 -0.78 -22.40 15.57
CA GLN A 25 -1.48 -21.35 16.32
C GLN A 25 -2.39 -20.45 15.44
N VAL A 26 -2.32 -20.56 14.11
CA VAL A 26 -3.16 -19.79 13.19
C VAL A 26 -4.55 -20.42 13.11
N VAL A 27 -5.58 -19.67 13.51
CA VAL A 27 -6.96 -20.17 13.66
C VAL A 27 -7.85 -19.79 12.47
N ALA A 28 -7.53 -18.70 11.76
CA ALA A 28 -8.22 -18.25 10.55
C ALA A 28 -7.30 -17.29 9.77
N VAL A 29 -7.42 -17.26 8.44
CA VAL A 29 -6.71 -16.30 7.58
C VAL A 29 -7.75 -15.46 6.84
N GLU A 30 -7.82 -14.17 7.17
CA GLU A 30 -8.71 -13.24 6.48
C GLU A 30 -7.93 -12.51 5.36
N PRO A 31 -8.42 -12.52 4.11
CA PRO A 31 -7.85 -11.68 3.06
C PRO A 31 -8.08 -10.22 3.42
N LYS A 32 -7.01 -9.41 3.44
CA LYS A 32 -7.15 -7.96 3.64
C LYS A 32 -7.99 -7.43 2.49
N THR A 33 -9.25 -7.08 2.77
CA THR A 33 -10.13 -6.45 1.80
C THR A 33 -9.57 -5.06 1.51
N GLY A 34 -9.43 -4.70 0.24
CA GLY A 34 -8.83 -3.43 -0.17
C GLY A 34 -9.38 -2.27 0.67
N GLU A 35 -8.46 -1.52 1.28
CA GLU A 35 -8.75 -0.37 2.14
C GLU A 35 -9.53 0.71 1.36
N GLU A 36 -10.12 1.68 2.06
CA GLU A 36 -10.98 2.73 1.49
C GLU A 36 -10.37 3.33 0.20
N THR A 37 -10.92 2.97 -0.96
CA THR A 37 -10.49 3.45 -2.29
C THR A 37 -11.40 4.57 -2.77
N GLY A 38 -10.85 5.53 -3.53
CA GLY A 38 -11.62 6.66 -4.08
C GLY A 38 -11.62 7.91 -3.20
N LEU A 39 -10.57 8.09 -2.38
CA LEU A 39 -10.36 9.30 -1.60
C LEU A 39 -10.10 10.50 -2.52
N GLU A 40 -10.55 11.68 -2.09
CA GLU A 40 -10.21 12.94 -2.76
C GLU A 40 -8.76 13.34 -2.47
N LEU A 41 -8.17 14.14 -3.37
CA LEU A 41 -6.82 14.65 -3.19
C LEU A 41 -6.83 15.76 -2.13
N SER A 42 -6.57 15.41 -0.87
CA SER A 42 -6.43 16.35 0.24
C SER A 42 -5.19 16.01 1.08
N GLU A 43 -4.68 16.98 1.83
CA GLU A 43 -3.55 16.78 2.73
C GLU A 43 -3.84 15.68 3.76
N GLU A 44 -5.01 15.74 4.39
CA GLU A 44 -5.48 14.74 5.36
C GLU A 44 -5.52 13.33 4.76
N ASN A 45 -6.05 13.18 3.55
CA ASN A 45 -6.13 11.88 2.90
C ASN A 45 -4.75 11.35 2.52
N ILE A 46 -3.85 12.19 2.01
CA ILE A 46 -2.49 11.76 1.67
C ILE A 46 -1.74 11.35 2.92
N GLU A 47 -1.79 12.14 4.00
CA GLU A 47 -1.14 11.80 5.27
C GLU A 47 -1.67 10.48 5.84
N LYS A 48 -2.99 10.27 5.82
CA LYS A 48 -3.61 9.00 6.23
C LYS A 48 -3.06 7.83 5.41
N VAL A 49 -2.98 7.98 4.09
CA VAL A 49 -2.42 6.93 3.22
C VAL A 49 -0.95 6.67 3.56
N LEU A 50 -0.13 7.70 3.75
CA LEU A 50 1.29 7.55 4.09
C LEU A 50 1.50 6.82 5.43
N GLN A 51 0.66 7.09 6.44
CA GLN A 51 0.69 6.39 7.73
C GLN A 51 0.27 4.92 7.64
N GLU A 52 -0.60 4.58 6.68
CA GLU A 52 -1.03 3.20 6.43
C GLU A 52 -0.02 2.38 5.63
N ILE A 53 0.95 3.02 4.95
CA ILE A 53 2.01 2.31 4.24
C ILE A 53 2.85 1.53 5.27
N PRO A 54 2.87 0.19 5.19
CA PRO A 54 3.57 -0.61 6.18
C PRO A 54 5.08 -0.43 6.08
N ALA A 55 5.77 -0.46 7.22
CA ALA A 55 7.21 -0.19 7.32
C ALA A 55 8.06 -1.01 6.34
N TYR A 56 7.72 -2.27 6.04
CA TYR A 56 8.47 -3.10 5.10
C TYR A 56 8.37 -2.64 3.62
N LYS A 57 7.35 -1.85 3.26
CA LYS A 57 7.22 -1.24 1.92
C LYS A 57 8.09 -0.01 1.75
N VAL A 58 8.43 0.63 2.87
CA VAL A 58 9.32 1.78 2.91
C VAL A 58 10.76 1.28 3.11
N GLY A 59 10.95 0.29 3.99
CA GLY A 59 12.21 -0.37 4.29
C GLY A 59 12.31 -0.66 5.80
N GLU A 60 12.75 0.33 6.57
CA GLU A 60 12.94 0.28 8.03
C GLU A 60 11.98 1.19 8.80
N PRO A 61 11.69 0.91 10.09
CA PRO A 61 10.86 1.79 10.92
C PRO A 61 11.51 3.16 11.23
N SER A 62 12.78 3.36 10.88
CA SER A 62 13.48 4.65 11.00
C SER A 62 13.20 5.60 9.83
N GLU A 63 12.48 5.12 8.81
CA GLU A 63 12.22 5.86 7.58
C GLU A 63 10.90 6.62 7.68
N SER A 64 10.89 7.85 7.17
CA SER A 64 9.72 8.72 7.21
C SER A 64 9.28 9.13 5.81
N LEU A 65 7.96 9.16 5.63
CA LEU A 65 7.29 9.72 4.45
C LEU A 65 6.44 10.90 4.92
N GLU A 66 6.73 12.08 4.38
CA GLU A 66 6.05 13.32 4.76
C GLU A 66 5.54 14.05 3.52
N LEU A 67 4.32 14.56 3.57
CA LEU A 67 3.77 15.40 2.52
C LEU A 67 4.42 16.80 2.60
N VAL A 68 5.04 17.24 1.52
CA VAL A 68 5.65 18.58 1.45
C VAL A 68 4.69 19.59 0.84
N ALA A 69 4.02 19.22 -0.24
CA ALA A 69 3.08 20.08 -0.96
C ALA A 69 2.17 19.28 -1.89
N ILE A 70 1.01 19.85 -2.18
CA ILE A 70 0.10 19.39 -3.22
C ILE A 70 0.05 20.44 -4.33
N GLU A 71 0.43 20.04 -5.54
CA GLU A 71 0.32 20.83 -6.77
C GLU A 71 -0.60 20.07 -7.74
N GLU A 72 -1.92 20.12 -7.50
CA GLU A 72 -2.87 19.24 -8.20
C GLU A 72 -2.62 19.20 -9.72
N PRO A 73 -2.50 18.01 -10.34
CA PRO A 73 -2.74 16.66 -9.80
C PRO A 73 -1.47 15.94 -9.27
N ILE A 74 -0.46 16.68 -8.81
CA ILE A 74 0.85 16.18 -8.39
C ILE A 74 1.02 16.28 -6.87
N GLY A 75 1.33 15.15 -6.22
CA GLY A 75 1.73 15.13 -4.80
C GLY A 75 3.25 15.16 -4.65
N ARG A 76 3.79 16.04 -3.81
CA ARG A 76 5.24 16.09 -3.48
C ARG A 76 5.48 15.52 -2.10
N ILE A 77 6.26 14.46 -2.03
CA ILE A 77 6.52 13.71 -0.80
C ILE A 77 8.02 13.73 -0.54
N GLN A 78 8.37 14.09 0.69
CA GLN A 78 9.72 13.94 1.20
C GLN A 78 9.88 12.52 1.72
N PHE A 79 10.86 11.81 1.18
CA PHE A 79 11.21 10.49 1.65
C PHE A 79 12.58 10.53 2.31
N THR A 80 12.65 10.18 3.59
CA THR A 80 13.92 10.17 4.34
C THR A 80 14.20 8.76 4.85
N GLY A 81 15.37 8.22 4.52
CA GLY A 81 15.76 6.87 4.92
C GLY A 81 16.77 6.22 3.98
N PRO A 82 17.40 5.11 4.38
CA PRO A 82 18.29 4.33 3.51
C PRO A 82 17.62 3.82 2.23
N ALA A 83 16.32 3.54 2.25
CA ALA A 83 15.56 3.05 1.09
C ALA A 83 15.21 4.14 0.06
N THR A 84 15.52 5.41 0.32
CA THR A 84 15.41 6.51 -0.68
C THR A 84 16.24 6.25 -1.94
N ALA A 85 17.36 5.55 -1.81
CA ALA A 85 18.22 5.18 -2.93
C ALA A 85 17.60 4.07 -3.82
N VAL A 86 16.52 3.43 -3.37
CA VAL A 86 15.93 2.26 -4.03
C VAL A 86 14.72 2.69 -4.87
N THR A 87 14.87 2.59 -6.19
CA THR A 87 13.82 2.99 -7.15
C THR A 87 12.49 2.26 -6.93
N THR A 88 12.52 0.98 -6.52
CA THR A 88 11.30 0.18 -6.31
C THR A 88 10.48 0.65 -5.12
N THR A 89 11.10 1.25 -4.11
CA THR A 89 10.40 1.84 -2.96
C THR A 89 9.53 3.00 -3.41
N GLY A 90 10.08 3.90 -4.23
CA GLY A 90 9.33 5.03 -4.76
C GLY A 90 8.15 4.61 -5.65
N VAL A 91 8.32 3.57 -6.47
CA VAL A 91 7.23 2.99 -7.26
C VAL A 91 6.15 2.40 -6.35
N SER A 92 6.54 1.74 -5.26
CA SER A 92 5.60 1.14 -4.30
C SER A 92 4.76 2.20 -3.58
N VAL A 93 5.39 3.29 -3.12
CA VAL A 93 4.68 4.42 -2.49
C VAL A 93 3.73 5.09 -3.49
N THR A 94 4.18 5.30 -4.73
CA THR A 94 3.35 5.86 -5.80
C THR A 94 2.15 4.97 -6.12
N TRP A 95 2.34 3.64 -6.10
CA TRP A 95 1.27 2.68 -6.33
C TRP A 95 0.19 2.77 -5.25
N GLU A 96 0.58 2.75 -3.97
CA GLU A 96 -0.37 2.85 -2.84
C GLU A 96 -1.19 4.14 -2.89
N LEU A 97 -0.53 5.27 -3.15
CA LEU A 97 -1.21 6.56 -3.26
C LEU A 97 -2.20 6.60 -4.42
N ARG A 98 -1.84 6.06 -5.58
CA ARG A 98 -2.76 6.01 -6.73
C ARG A 98 -3.90 5.03 -6.55
N GLU A 99 -3.69 3.95 -5.81
CA GLU A 99 -4.73 2.96 -5.53
C GLU A 99 -5.82 3.54 -4.63
N LYS A 100 -5.44 4.34 -3.62
CA LYS A 100 -6.38 5.00 -2.71
C LYS A 100 -6.91 6.34 -3.23
N ILE A 101 -6.07 7.13 -3.91
CA ILE A 101 -6.36 8.48 -4.42
C ILE A 101 -6.15 8.49 -5.95
N PRO A 102 -7.13 8.03 -6.73
CA PRO A 102 -7.00 7.91 -8.19
C PRO A 102 -6.91 9.26 -8.93
N SER A 103 -7.22 10.37 -8.26
CA SER A 103 -7.05 11.73 -8.80
C SER A 103 -5.58 12.18 -8.86
N ILE A 104 -4.64 11.49 -8.19
CA ILE A 104 -3.20 11.76 -8.29
C ILE A 104 -2.69 11.30 -9.67
N ALA A 105 -2.29 12.27 -10.51
CA ALA A 105 -1.68 11.96 -11.80
C ALA A 105 -0.19 11.65 -11.67
N ALA A 106 0.52 12.24 -10.71
CA ALA A 106 1.94 11.99 -10.49
C ALA A 106 2.34 12.19 -9.02
N VAL A 107 3.38 11.46 -8.61
CA VAL A 107 4.01 11.62 -7.30
C VAL A 107 5.47 11.97 -7.54
N HIS A 108 5.93 13.06 -6.95
CA HIS A 108 7.34 13.41 -6.90
C HIS A 108 7.88 13.05 -5.52
N ILE A 109 8.91 12.21 -5.51
CA ILE A 109 9.65 11.84 -4.31
C ILE A 109 10.93 12.67 -4.28
N LEU A 110 11.14 13.38 -3.18
CA LEU A 110 12.28 14.26 -2.93
C LEU A 110 13.23 13.62 -1.92
#